data_AF-A0A345D011-F1
#
_entry.id   AF-A0A345D011-F1
#
_cell.length_a   1.000
_cell.length_b   1.000
_cell.length_c   1.000
_cell.angle_alpha   90.00
_cell.angle_beta   90.00
_cell.angle_gamma   90.00
#
_symmetry.space_group_name_H-M   'P 1'
#
loop_
_entity.id
_entity.type
_entity.pdbx_description
1 polymer ?
#
loop_
_entity_poly.entity_id
_entity_poly.type
_entity_poly.pdbx_seq_one_letter_code
_entity_poly.pdbx_strand_id
1 'polypeptide(L)'
;MNNTPKTLGERLELALSTLKLSQSQASLAAGVPQATISHLIRNQARTYKNSRALAEGLKINHDWLVYGRGGILNPTVQYVPVILEYFRLRLYQSEFFLEDNTNFLVTEQDYGEGMFATILDDSILICSRPDEIEYPERETGFLLWTERRKAIINEQVQGKRVFLIHEIRRYESIPEKILKGTQNR
;
A
#
# COMPACT_ATOMS: atom_id res chain seq x y z
N MET A 1 19.34 -6.71 21.11
CA MET A 1 20.02 -7.57 20.13
C MET A 1 19.07 -7.74 18.95
N ASN A 2 19.36 -7.16 17.79
CA ASN A 2 18.52 -7.33 16.60
C ASN A 2 18.81 -8.70 15.97
N ASN A 3 18.16 -9.75 16.50
CA ASN A 3 18.25 -11.09 15.95
C ASN A 3 17.31 -11.19 14.73
N THR A 4 17.85 -10.94 13.54
CA THR A 4 17.12 -11.22 12.29
C THR A 4 16.85 -12.73 12.20
N PRO A 5 15.58 -13.15 12.02
CA PRO A 5 15.22 -14.57 12.01
C PRO A 5 15.85 -15.30 10.81
N LYS A 6 16.60 -16.37 11.09
CA LYS A 6 17.43 -17.10 10.11
C LYS A 6 16.69 -18.28 9.50
N THR A 7 15.80 -18.91 10.25
CA THR A 7 15.05 -20.10 9.82
C THR A 7 13.58 -19.79 9.50
N LEU A 8 12.89 -20.72 8.82
CA LEU A 8 11.45 -20.62 8.60
C LEU A 8 10.70 -20.69 9.92
N GLY A 9 11.14 -21.52 10.87
CA GLY A 9 10.56 -21.63 12.21
C GLY A 9 10.58 -20.30 12.98
N GLU A 10 11.73 -19.65 13.02
CA GLU A 10 11.93 -18.32 13.62
C GLU A 10 11.05 -17.25 12.94
N ARG A 11 10.98 -17.27 11.60
CA ARG A 11 10.14 -16.34 10.85
C ARG A 11 8.65 -16.59 11.08
N LEU A 12 8.24 -17.84 11.18
CA LEU A 12 6.87 -18.20 11.50
C LEU A 12 6.50 -17.72 12.91
N GLU A 13 7.36 -17.92 13.90
CA GLU A 13 7.15 -17.43 15.27
C GLU A 13 7.00 -15.90 15.30
N LEU A 14 7.89 -15.19 14.60
CA LEU A 14 7.81 -13.75 14.47
C LEU A 14 6.49 -13.31 13.81
N ALA A 15 6.09 -13.94 12.70
CA ALA A 15 4.84 -13.64 12.01
C ALA A 15 3.62 -13.83 12.92
N LEU A 16 3.56 -14.91 13.69
CA LEU A 16 2.47 -15.15 14.64
C LEU A 16 2.42 -14.08 15.73
N SER A 17 3.58 -13.65 16.25
CA SER A 17 3.63 -12.54 17.22
C SER A 17 3.16 -11.22 16.62
N THR A 18 3.57 -10.92 15.38
CA THR A 18 3.21 -9.67 14.69
C THR A 18 1.72 -9.63 14.38
N LEU A 19 1.15 -10.75 13.96
CA LEU A 19 -0.29 -10.89 13.67
C LEU A 19 -1.15 -11.10 14.93
N LYS A 20 -0.52 -11.24 16.12
CA LYS A 20 -1.19 -11.57 17.39
C LYS A 20 -2.07 -12.84 17.29
N LEU A 21 -1.58 -13.84 16.56
CA LEU A 21 -2.27 -15.12 16.36
C LEU A 21 -1.67 -16.21 17.25
N SER A 22 -2.53 -17.01 17.87
CA SER A 22 -2.10 -18.26 18.51
C SER A 22 -1.80 -19.34 17.45
N GLN A 23 -1.04 -20.37 17.84
CA GLN A 23 -0.78 -21.52 16.95
C GLN A 23 -2.07 -22.27 16.56
N SER A 24 -3.11 -22.25 17.40
CA SER A 24 -4.41 -22.85 17.07
C SER A 24 -5.18 -22.02 16.04
N GLN A 25 -5.18 -20.69 16.17
CA GLN A 25 -5.77 -19.80 15.17
C GLN A 25 -5.04 -19.90 13.83
N ALA A 26 -3.70 -19.95 13.86
CA ALA A 26 -2.88 -20.17 12.68
C ALA A 26 -3.17 -21.50 12.00
N SER A 27 -3.40 -22.55 12.79
CA SER A 27 -3.76 -23.88 12.29
C SER A 27 -5.07 -23.85 11.50
N LEU A 28 -6.10 -23.20 12.05
CA LEU A 28 -7.40 -23.04 11.40
C LEU A 28 -7.29 -22.20 10.11
N ALA A 29 -6.53 -21.10 10.15
CA ALA A 29 -6.38 -20.20 9.01
C ALA A 29 -5.62 -20.83 7.84
N ALA A 30 -4.57 -21.61 8.12
CA ALA A 30 -3.71 -22.22 7.11
C ALA A 30 -4.08 -23.65 6.70
N GLY A 31 -5.04 -24.29 7.40
CA GLY A 31 -5.33 -25.71 7.21
C GLY A 31 -4.13 -26.62 7.52
N VAL A 32 -3.18 -26.14 8.33
CA VAL A 32 -1.99 -26.89 8.77
C VAL A 32 -2.19 -27.32 10.21
N PRO A 33 -1.95 -28.59 10.59
CA PRO A 33 -2.14 -29.03 11.98
C PRO A 33 -1.31 -28.21 12.99
N GLN A 34 -1.92 -27.82 14.11
CA GLN A 34 -1.25 -27.07 15.17
C GLN A 34 0.04 -27.75 15.66
N ALA A 35 0.05 -29.08 15.77
CA ALA A 35 1.24 -29.84 16.14
C ALA A 35 2.39 -29.66 15.15
N THR A 36 2.09 -29.55 13.85
CA THR A 36 3.07 -29.26 12.81
C THR A 36 3.63 -27.85 12.97
N ILE A 37 2.78 -26.84 13.20
CA ILE A 37 3.22 -25.46 13.45
C ILE A 37 4.15 -25.41 14.68
N SER A 38 3.76 -26.06 15.77
CA SER A 38 4.56 -26.15 16.99
C SER A 38 5.92 -26.80 16.74
N HIS A 39 5.96 -27.87 15.94
CA HIS A 39 7.19 -28.55 15.56
C HIS A 39 8.11 -27.68 14.70
N LEU A 40 7.55 -26.92 13.74
CA LEU A 40 8.32 -26.02 12.88
C LEU A 40 9.02 -24.92 13.69
N ILE A 41 8.29 -24.28 14.60
CA ILE A 41 8.80 -23.22 15.48
C ILE A 41 9.85 -23.79 16.44
N ARG A 42 9.50 -24.84 17.18
CA ARG A 42 10.38 -25.40 18.22
C ARG A 42 11.71 -25.91 17.68
N ASN A 43 11.70 -26.54 16.51
CA ASN A 43 12.91 -27.10 15.89
C ASN A 43 13.62 -26.14 14.95
N GLN A 44 13.18 -24.89 14.86
CA GLN A 44 13.77 -23.88 13.96
C GLN A 44 13.94 -24.42 12.54
N ALA A 45 12.88 -25.05 12.04
CA ALA A 45 12.90 -25.72 10.76
C ALA A 45 13.33 -24.74 9.65
N ARG A 46 14.26 -25.15 8.78
CA ARG A 46 14.70 -24.31 7.65
C ARG A 46 13.75 -24.36 6.47
N THR A 47 12.99 -25.44 6.34
CA THR A 47 12.12 -25.71 5.19
C THR A 47 10.84 -26.41 5.63
N TYR A 48 9.76 -26.18 4.90
CA TYR A 48 8.50 -26.91 5.07
C TYR A 48 7.81 -27.11 3.72
N LYS A 49 7.40 -28.34 3.41
CA LYS A 49 6.82 -28.73 2.11
C LYS A 49 5.55 -27.94 1.77
N ASN A 50 4.71 -27.66 2.78
CA ASN A 50 3.46 -26.90 2.58
C ASN A 50 3.60 -25.45 3.06
N SER A 51 4.80 -24.87 2.97
CA SER A 51 5.05 -23.47 3.36
C SER A 51 4.18 -22.46 2.60
N ARG A 52 3.78 -22.77 1.36
CA ARG A 52 2.85 -21.93 0.58
C ARG A 52 1.46 -21.84 1.22
N ALA A 53 0.87 -22.99 1.57
CA ALA A 53 -0.44 -23.02 2.25
C ALA A 53 -0.40 -22.27 3.59
N LEU A 54 0.72 -22.40 4.32
CA LEU A 54 0.96 -21.65 5.54
C LEU A 54 0.98 -20.14 5.29
N ALA A 55 1.70 -19.69 4.26
CA ALA A 55 1.81 -18.28 3.91
C ALA A 55 0.46 -17.69 3.44
N GLU A 56 -0.25 -18.40 2.57
CA GLU A 56 -1.55 -17.98 2.05
C GLU A 56 -2.61 -17.87 3.15
N GLY A 57 -2.74 -18.89 4.00
CA GLY A 57 -3.72 -18.87 5.08
C GLY A 57 -3.45 -17.80 6.14
N LEU A 58 -2.18 -17.49 6.39
CA LEU A 58 -1.79 -16.39 7.28
C LEU A 58 -1.76 -15.02 6.58
N LYS A 59 -2.01 -14.96 5.26
CA LYS A 59 -1.90 -13.75 4.42
C LYS A 59 -0.53 -13.06 4.55
N ILE A 60 0.53 -13.85 4.64
CA ILE A 60 1.92 -13.40 4.73
C ILE A 60 2.68 -13.70 3.43
N ASN A 61 3.81 -13.03 3.25
CA ASN A 61 4.68 -13.23 2.11
C ASN A 61 5.41 -14.58 2.19
N HIS A 62 5.22 -15.41 1.15
CA HIS A 62 5.82 -16.73 1.07
C HIS A 62 7.35 -16.68 0.94
N ASP A 63 7.87 -15.74 0.15
CA ASP A 63 9.32 -15.55 -0.02
C ASP A 63 9.98 -15.05 1.27
N TRP A 64 9.27 -14.20 2.01
CA TRP A 64 9.72 -13.81 3.34
C TRP A 64 9.74 -15.00 4.29
N LEU A 65 8.64 -15.76 4.38
CA LEU A 65 8.56 -16.92 5.27
C LEU A 65 9.67 -17.94 4.99
N VAL A 66 9.92 -18.28 3.73
CA VAL A 66 10.89 -19.33 3.36
C VAL A 66 12.32 -18.82 3.32
N TYR A 67 12.57 -17.64 2.77
CA TYR A 67 13.93 -17.16 2.48
C TYR A 67 14.33 -15.91 3.26
N GLY A 68 13.42 -15.28 4.00
CA GLY A 68 13.66 -14.02 4.69
C GLY A 68 13.80 -12.81 3.77
N ARG A 69 13.28 -12.89 2.53
CA ARG A 69 13.31 -11.80 1.55
C ARG A 69 11.99 -11.03 1.55
N GLY A 70 12.04 -9.70 1.58
CA GLY A 70 10.84 -8.85 1.64
C GLY A 70 10.35 -8.61 3.08
N GLY A 71 9.07 -8.26 3.23
CA GLY A 71 8.41 -8.05 4.53
C GLY A 71 7.48 -9.21 4.92
N ILE A 72 7.00 -9.21 6.17
CA ILE A 72 6.11 -10.26 6.70
C ILE A 72 4.83 -10.36 5.86
N LEU A 73 4.21 -9.24 5.55
CA LEU A 73 2.96 -9.22 4.79
C LEU A 73 3.26 -9.34 3.30
N ASN A 74 2.33 -9.94 2.55
CA ASN A 74 2.24 -9.70 1.11
C ASN A 74 1.53 -8.35 0.95
N PRO A 75 2.23 -7.23 0.74
CA PRO A 75 1.52 -5.99 0.49
C PRO A 75 0.70 -6.18 -0.78
N THR A 76 -0.62 -5.99 -0.70
CA THR A 76 -1.43 -5.81 -1.90
C THR A 76 -0.91 -4.54 -2.54
N VAL A 77 -0.09 -4.69 -3.58
CA VAL A 77 0.45 -3.55 -4.30
C VAL A 77 -0.69 -2.79 -4.96
N GLN A 78 -0.83 -1.52 -4.60
CA GLN A 78 -1.80 -0.63 -5.19
C GLN A 78 -1.11 0.16 -6.30
N TYR A 79 -1.74 0.15 -7.48
CA TYR A 79 -1.32 0.95 -8.62
C TYR A 79 -2.08 2.26 -8.59
N VAL A 80 -1.41 3.32 -8.17
CA VAL A 80 -1.98 4.66 -8.04
C VAL A 80 -1.78 5.41 -9.36
N PRO A 81 -2.85 5.74 -10.11
CA PRO A 81 -2.73 6.45 -11.37
C PRO A 81 -2.15 7.85 -11.12
N VAL A 82 -1.14 8.22 -11.91
CA VAL A 82 -0.58 9.57 -11.93
C VAL A 82 -1.44 10.41 -12.86
N ILE A 83 -2.15 11.37 -12.28
CA ILE A 83 -3.04 12.28 -13.00
C ILE A 83 -2.50 13.69 -12.84
N LEU A 84 -2.16 14.33 -13.95
CA LEU A 84 -1.53 15.66 -13.97
C LEU A 84 -2.51 16.79 -14.31
N GLU A 85 -3.68 16.46 -14.85
CA GLU A 85 -4.67 17.44 -15.31
C GLU A 85 -5.99 17.30 -14.56
N TYR A 86 -6.62 18.44 -14.26
CA TYR A 86 -7.87 18.47 -13.51
C TYR A 86 -9.03 17.76 -14.22
N PHE A 87 -9.16 17.92 -15.55
CA PHE A 87 -10.23 17.28 -16.31
C PHE A 87 -10.11 15.75 -16.32
N ARG A 88 -8.88 15.24 -16.46
CA ARG A 88 -8.59 13.80 -16.35
C ARG A 88 -8.91 13.27 -14.96
N LEU A 89 -8.59 14.03 -13.91
CA LEU A 89 -8.96 13.67 -12.55
C LEU A 89 -10.48 13.55 -12.43
N ARG A 90 -11.25 14.50 -12.99
CA ARG A 90 -12.71 14.42 -12.95
C ARG A 90 -13.25 13.17 -13.64
N LEU A 91 -12.76 12.83 -14.83
CA LEU A 91 -13.17 11.63 -15.57
C LEU A 91 -12.85 10.35 -14.79
N TYR A 92 -11.64 10.24 -14.25
CA TYR A 92 -11.26 9.12 -13.40
C TYR A 92 -12.19 9.00 -12.18
N GLN A 93 -12.49 10.13 -11.54
CA GLN A 93 -13.33 10.16 -10.35
C GLN A 93 -14.80 9.78 -10.67
N SER A 94 -15.37 10.24 -11.80
CA SER A 94 -16.77 9.94 -12.12
C SER A 94 -16.98 8.58 -12.78
N GLU A 95 -16.05 8.14 -13.61
CA GLU A 95 -16.24 7.01 -14.53
C GLU A 95 -15.13 5.95 -14.43
N PHE A 96 -14.14 6.13 -13.54
CA PHE A 96 -12.93 5.30 -13.47
C PHE A 96 -12.16 5.21 -14.79
N PHE A 97 -12.35 6.21 -15.66
CA PHE A 97 -11.68 6.28 -16.95
C PHE A 97 -10.20 6.64 -16.78
N LEU A 98 -9.33 5.85 -17.39
CA LEU A 98 -7.89 6.08 -17.51
C LEU A 98 -7.47 5.83 -18.96
N GLU A 99 -6.50 6.61 -19.46
CA GLU A 99 -5.91 6.38 -20.78
C GLU A 99 -4.91 5.22 -20.74
N ASP A 100 -4.71 4.53 -21.85
CA ASP A 100 -3.78 3.38 -21.96
C ASP A 100 -2.33 3.74 -21.59
N ASN A 101 -1.93 4.99 -21.77
CA ASN A 101 -0.60 5.51 -21.45
C ASN A 101 -0.51 6.11 -20.03
N THR A 102 -1.51 5.89 -19.17
CA THR A 102 -1.49 6.37 -17.79
C THR A 102 -0.28 5.80 -17.05
N ASN A 103 0.49 6.67 -16.41
CA ASN A 103 1.57 6.25 -15.52
C ASN A 103 1.01 5.85 -14.16
N PHE A 104 1.67 4.91 -13.49
CA PHE A 104 1.28 4.45 -12.16
C PHE A 104 2.44 4.56 -11.17
N LEU A 105 2.12 4.93 -9.94
CA LEU A 105 2.97 4.69 -8.78
C LEU A 105 2.55 3.41 -8.10
N VAL A 106 3.52 2.72 -7.52
CA VAL A 106 3.26 1.54 -6.69
C VAL A 106 3.35 1.96 -5.22
N THR A 107 2.36 1.55 -4.43
CA THR A 107 2.37 1.67 -2.98
C THR A 107 1.87 0.37 -2.35
N GLU A 108 2.29 0.11 -1.12
CA GLU A 108 1.84 -1.04 -0.33
C GLU A 108 0.60 -0.72 0.51
N GLN A 109 0.21 0.56 0.57
CA GLN A 109 -0.89 1.06 1.38
C GLN A 109 -2.11 1.41 0.52
N ASP A 110 -3.27 0.91 0.91
CA ASP A 110 -4.55 1.32 0.33
C ASP A 110 -5.08 2.55 1.08
N TYR A 111 -5.20 3.67 0.36
CA TYR A 111 -5.67 4.95 0.90
C TYR A 111 -7.16 5.23 0.57
N GLY A 112 -7.89 4.25 0.04
CA GLY A 112 -9.33 4.32 -0.17
C GLY A 112 -9.76 4.61 -1.61
N GLU A 113 -11.04 4.92 -1.80
CA GLU A 113 -11.62 5.04 -3.13
C GLU A 113 -11.07 6.25 -3.91
N GLY A 114 -10.83 6.04 -5.21
CA GLY A 114 -10.41 7.10 -6.11
C GLY A 114 -9.02 7.63 -5.78
N MET A 115 -8.11 6.76 -5.31
CA MET A 115 -6.70 7.11 -5.13
C MET A 115 -6.09 7.62 -6.44
N PHE A 116 -5.32 8.69 -6.34
CA PHE A 116 -4.53 9.19 -7.46
C PHE A 116 -3.27 9.86 -6.94
N ALA A 117 -2.26 9.92 -7.79
CA ALA A 117 -1.04 10.65 -7.54
C ALA A 117 -1.00 11.88 -8.44
N THR A 118 -0.41 12.95 -7.94
CA THR A 118 -0.22 14.15 -8.74
C THR A 118 0.99 14.96 -8.32
N ILE A 119 1.41 15.90 -9.15
CA ILE A 119 2.59 16.73 -8.90
C ILE A 119 2.16 18.14 -8.53
N LEU A 120 2.69 18.65 -7.44
CA LEU A 120 2.62 20.08 -7.10
C LEU A 120 4.01 20.51 -6.68
N ASP A 121 4.51 21.56 -7.32
CA ASP A 121 5.91 22.00 -7.22
C ASP A 121 6.84 20.80 -7.51
N ASP A 122 7.74 20.47 -6.58
CA ASP A 122 8.69 19.35 -6.67
C ASP A 122 8.26 18.11 -5.86
N SER A 123 6.98 18.04 -5.50
CA SER A 123 6.44 16.97 -4.67
C SER A 123 5.39 16.15 -5.41
N ILE A 124 5.45 14.83 -5.22
CA ILE A 124 4.37 13.93 -5.58
C ILE A 124 3.43 13.83 -4.38
N LEU A 125 2.18 14.17 -4.59
CA LEU A 125 1.09 14.03 -3.63
C LEU A 125 0.33 12.75 -3.96
N ILE A 126 0.14 11.87 -2.98
CA ILE A 126 -0.81 10.74 -3.09
C ILE A 126 -2.08 11.13 -2.35
N CYS A 127 -3.18 11.12 -3.08
CA CYS A 127 -4.46 11.64 -2.64
C CYS A 127 -5.59 10.63 -2.83
N SER A 128 -6.68 10.82 -2.10
CA SER A 128 -7.94 10.09 -2.31
C SER A 128 -9.14 11.02 -2.16
N ARG A 129 -10.33 10.51 -2.46
CA ARG A 129 -11.57 11.16 -2.00
C ARG A 129 -11.61 11.19 -0.48
N PRO A 130 -12.12 12.28 0.11
CA PRO A 130 -12.51 12.25 1.50
C PRO A 130 -13.78 11.43 1.71
N ASP A 131 -13.84 10.69 2.82
CA ASP A 131 -15.07 10.06 3.27
C ASP A 131 -16.10 11.14 3.65
N GLU A 132 -17.37 10.94 3.29
CA GLU A 132 -18.43 11.93 3.53
C GLU A 132 -18.74 12.13 5.03
N ILE A 133 -18.27 11.23 5.89
CA ILE A 133 -18.72 11.08 7.27
C ILE A 133 -17.77 11.74 8.27
N GLU A 134 -16.46 11.78 8.01
CA GLU A 134 -15.48 12.32 8.97
C GLU A 134 -14.19 12.78 8.28
N TYR A 135 -13.72 13.98 8.64
CA TYR A 135 -12.43 14.51 8.18
C TYR A 135 -11.54 14.67 9.41
N PRO A 136 -10.64 13.72 9.70
CA PRO A 136 -9.69 13.90 10.78
C PRO A 136 -8.79 15.11 10.48
N GLU A 137 -8.34 15.84 11.51
CA GLU A 137 -7.23 16.78 11.35
C GLU A 137 -5.99 16.02 10.82
N ARG A 138 -5.34 16.56 9.78
CA ARG A 138 -4.20 15.89 9.13
C ARG A 138 -3.01 16.82 9.04
N GLU A 139 -1.84 16.31 9.43
CA GLU A 139 -0.57 17.03 9.29
C GLU A 139 -0.19 17.31 7.81
N THR A 140 -0.62 16.44 6.90
CA THR A 140 -0.36 16.54 5.46
C THR A 140 -1.30 17.49 4.73
N GLY A 141 -2.42 17.90 5.35
CA GLY A 141 -3.42 18.79 4.78
C GLY A 141 -4.27 18.17 3.66
N PHE A 142 -4.88 19.05 2.86
CA PHE A 142 -5.78 18.71 1.76
C PHE A 142 -5.31 19.32 0.45
N LEU A 143 -5.56 18.63 -0.66
CA LEU A 143 -5.34 19.15 -2.00
C LEU A 143 -6.62 19.81 -2.50
N LEU A 144 -6.60 21.14 -2.63
CA LEU A 144 -7.60 21.87 -3.40
C LEU A 144 -7.20 21.86 -4.88
N TRP A 145 -7.99 21.19 -5.71
CA TRP A 145 -7.76 21.17 -7.15
C TRP A 145 -9.00 21.56 -7.94
N THR A 146 -8.86 22.64 -8.70
CA THR A 146 -9.85 23.20 -9.62
C THR A 146 -9.19 23.45 -10.99
N GLU A 147 -9.98 23.82 -12.00
CA GLU A 147 -9.46 24.21 -13.32
C GLU A 147 -8.44 25.35 -13.27
N ARG A 148 -8.53 26.25 -12.28
CA ARG A 148 -7.70 27.47 -12.20
C ARG A 148 -6.65 27.43 -11.10
N ARG A 149 -6.71 26.44 -10.21
CA ARG A 149 -5.91 26.42 -8.98
C ARG A 149 -5.67 25.01 -8.50
N LYS A 150 -4.42 24.72 -8.18
CA LYS A 150 -3.98 23.51 -7.50
C LYS A 150 -3.09 23.92 -6.33
N ALA A 151 -3.52 23.65 -5.10
CA ALA A 151 -2.80 24.09 -3.90
C ALA A 151 -3.07 23.17 -2.71
N ILE A 152 -2.11 23.10 -1.79
CA ILE A 152 -2.32 22.48 -0.48
C ILE A 152 -3.00 23.50 0.42
N ILE A 153 -4.04 23.07 1.12
CA ILE A 153 -4.75 23.86 2.14
C ILE A 153 -4.77 23.06 3.45
N ASN A 154 -4.62 23.77 4.56
CA ASN A 154 -4.63 23.15 5.90
C ASN A 154 -6.02 23.22 6.54
N GLU A 155 -6.85 24.16 6.09
CA GLU A 155 -8.22 24.32 6.55
C GLU A 155 -9.15 23.42 5.74
N GLN A 156 -10.05 22.74 6.44
CA GLN A 156 -11.05 21.90 5.83
C GLN A 156 -12.06 22.77 5.05
N VAL A 157 -12.11 22.58 3.74
CA VAL A 157 -13.14 23.17 2.89
C VAL A 157 -13.98 22.03 2.33
N GLN A 158 -15.29 22.05 2.61
CA GLN A 158 -16.21 21.06 2.05
C GLN A 158 -16.37 21.27 0.54
N GLY A 159 -16.25 20.19 -0.24
CA GLY A 159 -16.59 20.22 -1.66
C GLY A 159 -15.91 19.14 -2.48
N LYS A 160 -16.50 18.84 -3.65
CA LYS A 160 -16.04 17.80 -4.62
C LYS A 160 -14.67 18.08 -5.26
N ARG A 161 -13.96 19.11 -4.82
CA ARG A 161 -12.70 19.62 -5.38
C ARG A 161 -11.54 19.56 -4.38
N VAL A 162 -11.81 18.98 -3.21
CA VAL A 162 -10.87 18.85 -2.11
C VAL A 162 -10.60 17.38 -1.89
N PHE A 163 -9.33 17.02 -1.82
CA PHE A 163 -8.86 15.65 -1.72
C PHE A 163 -7.98 15.49 -0.48
N LEU A 164 -8.07 14.34 0.17
CA LEU A 164 -7.19 14.01 1.30
C LEU A 164 -5.77 13.81 0.76
N ILE A 165 -4.75 14.41 1.39
CA ILE A 165 -3.36 14.08 1.11
C ILE A 165 -2.92 13.02 2.12
N HIS A 166 -2.54 11.84 1.63
CA HIS A 166 -2.04 10.75 2.48
C HIS A 166 -0.53 10.71 2.56
N GLU A 167 0.16 11.08 1.47
CA GLU A 167 1.61 11.07 1.42
C GLU A 167 2.11 12.24 0.55
N ILE A 168 3.23 12.84 0.96
CA ILE A 168 3.99 13.82 0.18
C ILE A 168 5.40 13.24 -0.02
N ARG A 169 5.70 12.81 -1.25
CA ARG A 169 7.02 12.31 -1.63
C ARG A 169 7.83 13.40 -2.30
N ARG A 170 8.98 13.73 -1.72
CA ARG A 170 9.95 14.68 -2.28
C ARG A 170 11.06 13.90 -2.99
N TYR A 171 11.38 14.33 -4.21
CA TYR A 171 12.46 13.74 -5.00
C TYR A 171 13.48 14.83 -5.34
N GLU A 172 14.75 14.47 -5.48
CA GLU A 172 15.78 15.38 -6.02
C GLU A 172 15.46 15.79 -7.46
N SER A 173 14.82 14.90 -8.22
CA SER A 173 14.19 15.19 -9.51
C SER A 173 13.04 14.21 -9.74
N ILE A 174 11.90 14.69 -10.23
CA ILE A 174 10.78 13.81 -10.58
C ILE A 174 11.15 13.05 -11.86
N PRO A 175 11.08 11.70 -11.88
CA PRO A 175 11.43 10.92 -13.06
C PRO A 175 10.68 11.38 -14.32
N GLU A 176 11.41 11.67 -15.41
CA GLU A 176 10.82 12.18 -16.66
C GLU A 176 9.66 11.33 -17.19
N LYS A 177 9.72 10.00 -16.99
CA LYS A 177 8.64 9.08 -17.37
C LYS A 177 7.29 9.45 -16.75
N ILE A 178 7.29 9.96 -15.52
CA ILE A 178 6.09 10.40 -14.79
C ILE A 178 5.56 11.70 -15.40
N LEU A 179 6.45 12.60 -15.81
CA LEU A 179 6.14 13.88 -16.44
C LEU A 179 5.67 13.74 -17.90
N LYS A 180 6.16 12.74 -18.63
CA LYS A 180 5.91 12.54 -20.07
C LYS A 180 4.59 11.80 -20.40
N GLY A 181 3.79 11.44 -19.40
CA GLY A 181 2.47 10.79 -19.60
C GLY A 181 1.42 11.65 -20.33
N THR A 182 1.76 12.87 -20.74
CA THR A 182 0.84 13.85 -21.35
C THR A 182 1.32 14.41 -22.69
N GLN A 183 2.46 13.94 -23.21
CA GLN A 183 2.96 14.37 -24.53
C GLN A 183 2.94 13.20 -25.51
N ASN A 184 1.76 12.87 -26.02
CA ASN A 184 1.59 12.19 -27.30
C ASN A 184 0.17 12.40 -27.84
N ARG A 185 -0.12 13.63 -28.26
CA ARG A 185 -0.71 13.98 -29.57
C ARG A 185 -0.90 15.48 -29.69
#